data_AF-A0A1D7W5A0-F1
#
_entry.id   AF-A0A1D7W5A0-F1
#
_cell.length_a   1.000
_cell.length_b   1.000
_cell.length_c   1.000
_cell.angle_alpha   90.00
_cell.angle_beta   90.00
_cell.angle_gamma   90.00
#
_symmetry.space_group_name_H-M   'P 1'
#
loop_
_entity.id
_entity.type
_entity.pdbx_description
1 polymer ?
#
loop_
_entity_poly.entity_id
_entity_poly.type
_entity_poly.pdbx_seq_one_letter_code
_entity_poly.pdbx_strand_id
1 'polypeptide(L)'
;MGASVSLGYLSEIERGQKEASSELLSAICEALDLPLSALLSSVSDRFALEEGVEIPDTIPQELSDKILGRPGGYTVPRLAAKP
;
A
#
# COMPACT_ATOMS: atom_id res chain seq x y z
N MET A 1 17.35 13.71 -0.55
CA MET A 1 18.39 13.41 0.46
C MET A 1 18.33 11.91 0.66
N GLY A 2 19.41 11.17 0.43
CA GLY A 2 19.41 9.72 0.60
C GLY A 2 19.32 9.33 2.07
N ALA A 3 18.60 8.26 2.38
CA ALA A 3 18.59 7.67 3.72
C ALA A 3 20.03 7.34 4.14
N SER A 4 20.56 7.99 5.18
CA SER A 4 21.91 7.71 5.68
C SER A 4 21.89 6.43 6.53
N VAL A 5 21.73 5.29 5.88
CA VAL A 5 21.70 3.98 6.54
C VAL A 5 22.98 3.23 6.20
N SER A 6 23.62 2.65 7.22
CA SER A 6 24.80 1.81 7.02
C SER A 6 24.42 0.51 6.32
N LEU A 7 25.24 0.05 5.37
CA LEU A 7 25.08 -1.25 4.69
C LEU A 7 24.99 -2.43 5.68
N GLY A 8 25.69 -2.35 6.81
CA GLY A 8 25.60 -3.37 7.87
C GLY A 8 24.20 -3.46 8.50
N TYR A 9 23.54 -2.33 8.72
CA TYR A 9 22.18 -2.30 9.28
C TYR A 9 21.16 -2.83 8.27
N LEU A 10 21.33 -2.52 6.98
CA LEU A 10 20.51 -3.09 5.91
C LEU A 10 20.68 -4.62 5.82
N SER A 11 21.92 -5.12 5.93
CA SER A 11 22.18 -6.56 5.91
C SER A 11 21.55 -7.32 7.08
N GLU A 12 21.43 -6.69 8.26
CA GLU A 12 20.73 -7.29 9.41
C GLU A 12 19.22 -7.39 9.16
N ILE A 13 18.63 -6.37 8.51
CA ILE A 13 17.21 -6.35 8.14
C ILE A 13 16.91 -7.43 7.09
N GLU A 14 17.74 -7.55 6.04
CA GLU A 14 17.55 -8.55 4.97
C GLU A 14 17.61 -10.00 5.49
N ARG A 15 18.31 -10.22 6.62
CA ARG A 15 18.38 -11.52 7.30
C ARG A 15 17.26 -11.74 8.32
N GLY A 16 16.33 -10.79 8.46
CA GLY A 16 15.24 -10.84 9.44
C GLY A 16 15.68 -10.68 10.90
N GLN A 17 16.89 -10.16 11.14
CA GLN A 17 17.42 -9.98 12.50
C GLN A 17 17.01 -8.65 13.13
N LYS A 18 16.60 -7.69 12.31
CA LYS A 18 16.11 -6.39 12.75
C LYS A 18 14.87 -5.99 11.96
N GLU A 19 13.98 -5.29 12.64
CA GLU A 19 12.82 -4.65 12.03
C GLU A 19 13.22 -3.26 11.51
N ALA A 20 12.74 -2.91 10.31
CA ALA A 20 12.89 -1.57 9.77
C ALA A 20 11.95 -0.61 10.52
N SER A 21 12.47 0.55 10.94
CA SER A 21 11.60 1.60 11.46
C SER A 21 10.77 2.23 10.33
N SER A 22 9.61 2.79 10.66
CA SER A 22 8.73 3.48 9.70
C SER A 22 9.42 4.67 9.01
N GLU A 23 10.29 5.38 9.72
CA GLU A 23 11.11 6.47 9.18
C GLU A 23 12.12 5.96 8.15
N LEU A 24 12.75 4.81 8.43
CA LEU A 24 13.72 4.20 7.52
C LEU A 24 13.06 3.69 6.24
N LEU A 25 11.90 3.03 6.37
CA LEU A 25 11.06 2.62 5.24
C LEU A 25 10.69 3.81 4.36
N SER A 26 10.28 4.92 4.97
CA SER A 26 9.93 6.16 4.26
C SER A 26 11.14 6.74 3.53
N ALA A 27 12.30 6.83 4.19
CA ALA A 27 13.51 7.38 3.60
C ALA A 27 14.05 6.52 2.43
N ILE A 28 13.90 5.20 2.50
CA ILE A 28 14.24 4.29 1.39
C ILE A 28 13.28 4.51 0.21
N CYS A 29 11.97 4.61 0.47
CA CYS A 29 10.96 4.88 -0.56
C CYS A 29 11.23 6.21 -1.28
N GLU A 30 11.54 7.27 -0.52
CA GLU A 30 11.94 8.57 -1.07
C GLU A 30 13.21 8.48 -1.94
N ALA A 31 14.22 7.71 -1.50
CA ALA A 31 15.46 7.55 -2.25
C ALA A 31 15.28 6.76 -3.56
N LEU A 32 14.27 5.88 -3.62
CA LEU A 32 13.93 5.07 -4.79
C LEU A 32 12.84 5.69 -5.68
N ASP A 33 12.37 6.90 -5.36
CA ASP A 33 11.23 7.56 -6.01
C ASP A 33 9.97 6.67 -6.06
N LEU A 34 9.72 5.94 -4.96
CA LEU A 34 8.62 5.00 -4.82
C LEU A 34 7.61 5.51 -3.77
N PRO A 35 6.30 5.56 -4.07
CA PRO A 35 5.30 5.88 -3.06
C PRO A 35 5.23 4.79 -1.97
N LEU A 36 5.30 5.19 -0.69
CA LEU A 36 5.21 4.26 0.44
C LEU A 36 3.92 3.42 0.40
N SER A 37 2.79 4.02 0.02
CA SER A 37 1.51 3.31 -0.13
C SER A 37 1.59 2.17 -1.14
N ALA A 38 2.27 2.38 -2.27
CA ALA A 38 2.43 1.36 -3.31
C ALA A 38 3.27 0.18 -2.82
N LEU A 39 4.35 0.45 -2.07
CA LEU A 39 5.17 -0.59 -1.45
C LEU A 39 4.35 -1.41 -0.45
N LEU A 40 3.64 -0.75 0.46
CA LEU A 40 2.82 -1.43 1.47
C LEU A 40 1.69 -2.24 0.84
N SER A 41 0.98 -1.70 -0.15
CA SER A 41 -0.04 -2.46 -0.89
C SER A 41 0.54 -3.71 -1.55
N SER A 42 1.67 -3.59 -2.26
CA SER A 42 2.29 -4.76 -2.90
C SER A 42 2.74 -5.82 -1.89
N VAL A 43 3.20 -5.42 -0.71
CA VAL A 43 3.54 -6.36 0.36
C VAL A 43 2.28 -7.02 0.90
N SER A 44 1.24 -6.24 1.21
CA SER A 44 -0.06 -6.78 1.66
C SER A 44 -0.64 -7.79 0.67
N ASP A 45 -0.61 -7.51 -0.64
CA ASP A 45 -1.11 -8.44 -1.66
C ASP A 45 -0.36 -9.78 -1.63
N ARG A 46 0.97 -9.75 -1.45
CA ARG A 46 1.79 -10.98 -1.37
C ARG A 46 1.48 -11.79 -0.12
N PHE A 47 1.28 -11.12 1.01
CA PHE A 47 0.89 -11.79 2.25
C PHE A 47 -0.52 -12.37 2.14
N ALA A 48 -1.46 -11.62 1.58
CA ALA A 48 -2.84 -12.08 1.37
C ALA A 48 -2.88 -13.35 0.51
N LEU A 49 -2.08 -13.42 -0.56
CA LEU A 49 -1.95 -14.62 -1.39
C LEU A 49 -1.43 -15.84 -0.59
N GLU A 50 -0.42 -15.65 0.25
CA GLU A 50 0.17 -16.73 1.06
C GLU A 50 -0.79 -17.18 2.17
N GLU A 51 -1.55 -16.25 2.75
CA GLU A 51 -2.55 -16.52 3.79
C GLU A 51 -3.87 -17.09 3.21
N GLY A 52 -4.01 -17.14 1.89
CA GLY A 52 -5.26 -17.51 1.22
C GLY A 52 -6.40 -16.51 1.45
N VAL A 53 -6.05 -15.27 1.81
CA VAL A 53 -7.00 -14.17 2.01
C VAL A 53 -7.28 -13.55 0.64
N GLU A 54 -8.48 -13.77 0.13
CA GLU A 54 -8.97 -13.08 -1.06
C GLU A 54 -9.51 -11.71 -0.65
N ILE A 55 -8.79 -10.64 -0.98
CA ILE A 55 -9.27 -9.27 -0.80
C ILE A 55 -10.12 -8.93 -2.04
N PRO A 56 -11.46 -8.81 -1.91
CA PRO A 56 -12.28 -8.47 -3.06
C PRO A 56 -12.00 -7.04 -3.52
N ASP A 57 -11.78 -6.85 -4.83
CA ASP A 57 -11.65 -5.54 -5.50
C ASP A 57 -12.96 -4.71 -5.50
N THR A 58 -13.95 -5.10 -4.70
CA THR A 58 -15.26 -4.48 -4.60
C THR A 58 -15.53 -4.06 -3.17
N ILE A 59 -16.06 -2.86 -3.01
CA ILE A 59 -16.59 -2.42 -1.72
C ILE A 59 -17.95 -3.06 -1.47
N PRO A 60 -18.31 -3.38 -0.22
CA PRO A 60 -19.65 -3.85 0.12
C PRO A 60 -20.72 -2.88 -0.39
N GLN A 61 -21.80 -3.42 -0.95
CA GLN A 61 -22.89 -2.64 -1.55
C GLN A 61 -23.44 -1.59 -0.57
N GLU A 62 -23.58 -1.96 0.71
CA GLU A 62 -24.05 -1.10 1.79
C GLU A 62 -23.16 0.13 2.02
N LEU A 63 -21.84 -0.03 1.86
CA LEU A 63 -20.88 1.07 1.96
C LEU A 63 -20.97 1.97 0.73
N SER A 64 -21.13 1.38 -0.45
CA SER A 64 -21.34 2.10 -1.71
C SER A 64 -22.59 2.98 -1.65
N ASP A 65 -23.72 2.40 -1.23
CA ASP A 65 -25.01 3.09 -1.10
C ASP A 65 -24.95 4.23 -0.07
N LYS A 66 -24.21 4.04 1.04
CA LYS A 66 -24.01 5.09 2.06
C LYS A 66 -23.19 6.28 1.56
N ILE A 67 -22.17 6.02 0.74
CA ILE A 67 -21.29 7.08 0.20
C ILE A 67 -21.97 7.81 -0.95
N LEU A 68 -22.57 7.07 -1.89
CA LEU A 68 -23.22 7.59 -3.10
C LEU A 68 -24.62 8.17 -2.82
N GLY A 69 -25.32 7.65 -1.81
CA GLY A 69 -26.66 8.10 -1.42
C GLY A 69 -26.68 9.37 -0.56
N ARG A 70 -25.52 9.89 -0.14
CA ARG A 70 -25.44 11.16 0.60
C ARG A 70 -25.64 12.32 -0.39
N PRO A 71 -26.62 13.23 -0.17
CA PRO A 71 -26.72 14.43 -0.98
C PRO A 71 -25.42 15.25 -0.82
N GLY A 72 -24.64 15.33 -1.91
CA GLY A 72 -23.28 15.92 -1.94
C GLY A 72 -22.11 14.92 -1.89
N GLY A 73 -22.36 13.61 -2.02
CA GLY A 73 -21.33 12.57 -2.05
C GLY A 73 -20.46 12.57 -3.31
N TYR A 74 -19.26 11.99 -3.19
CA TYR A 74 -18.24 11.87 -4.24
C TYR A 74 -18.83 11.19 -5.49
N THR A 75 -18.97 11.91 -6.61
CA THR A 75 -19.33 11.30 -7.88
C THR A 75 -18.15 10.50 -8.38
N VAL A 76 -18.23 9.17 -8.34
CA VAL A 76 -17.23 8.31 -8.98
C VAL A 76 -17.12 8.71 -10.47
N PRO A 77 -15.96 9.14 -10.97
CA PRO A 77 -15.78 9.32 -12.40
C PRO A 77 -16.04 7.96 -13.03
N ARG A 78 -17.10 7.86 -13.84
CA ARG A 78 -17.41 6.63 -14.57
C ARG A 78 -16.20 6.32 -15.45
N LEU A 79 -15.33 5.43 -15.00
CA LEU A 79 -14.26 4.87 -15.82
C LEU A 79 -15.00 4.27 -17.02
N ALA A 80 -14.85 4.93 -18.17
CA ALA A 80 -15.58 4.58 -19.36
C ALA A 80 -15.32 3.10 -19.63
N ALA A 81 -16.37 2.28 -19.50
CA ALA A 81 -16.36 0.94 -20.05
C ALA A 81 -16.00 1.09 -21.52
N LYS A 82 -14.78 0.67 -21.87
CA LYS A 82 -14.33 0.64 -23.26
C LYS A 82 -15.24 -0.38 -23.98
N PRO A 83 -15.77 -0.02 -25.16
CA PRO A 83 -16.76 -0.84 -25.87
C PRO A 83 -16.23 -2.22 -26.24
#